data_AF-A0AA46PM90-F1
#
_entry.id   AF-A0AA46PM90-F1
#
_cell.length_a   1.000
_cell.length_b   1.000
_cell.length_c   1.000
_cell.angle_alpha   90.00
_cell.angle_beta   90.00
_cell.angle_gamma   90.00
#
_symmetry.space_group_name_H-M   'P 1'
#
loop_
_entity.id
_entity.type
_entity.pdbx_description
1 polymer ?
#
loop_
_entity_poly.entity_id
_entity_poly.type
_entity_poly.pdbx_seq_one_letter_code
_entity_poly.pdbx_strand_id
1 'polypeptide(L)'
;MASTSQSASRRSLRPHTTSNVRENARRQRERLLARQAALEALAGPIHEATDKLFKLEATVASRAQAPLKKIERLEQTRDRRIKKIQEEYAAKIAEIQREMEAGTETLTPQEREQESSLLREYAEAIVKFSRSASASELAPLLGVSTREAKKLIMQAKADLGVANVAEPAARSSDAQSVPAAS
;
A
#
# COMPACT_ATOMS: atom_id res chain seq x y z
N MET A 1 60.73 29.98 65.01
CA MET A 1 60.65 30.58 63.66
C MET A 1 61.70 31.70 63.50
N ALA A 2 62.99 31.40 63.34
CA ALA A 2 64.04 32.40 63.03
C ALA A 2 65.40 31.77 62.63
N SER A 3 65.46 30.88 61.62
CA SER A 3 66.74 30.25 61.19
C SER A 3 67.12 30.53 59.72
N THR A 4 66.28 31.26 58.98
CA THR A 4 66.54 31.60 57.57
C THR A 4 67.48 32.80 57.40
N SER A 5 67.66 33.64 58.42
CA SER A 5 68.43 34.90 58.34
C SER A 5 69.95 34.71 58.50
N GLN A 6 70.41 33.89 59.45
CA GLN A 6 71.85 33.69 59.68
C GLN A 6 72.56 32.95 58.52
N SER A 7 71.87 32.00 57.88
CA SER A 7 72.43 31.23 56.75
C SER A 7 72.51 32.07 55.47
N ALA A 8 71.55 32.96 55.24
CA ALA A 8 71.55 33.93 54.14
C ALA A 8 72.65 35.00 54.34
N SER A 9 72.77 35.57 55.55
CA SER A 9 73.83 36.56 55.87
C SER A 9 75.24 35.98 55.82
N ARG A 10 75.44 34.69 56.15
CA ARG A 10 76.75 34.02 55.98
C ARG A 10 77.09 33.73 54.52
N ARG A 11 76.11 33.66 53.62
CA ARG A 11 76.32 33.46 52.18
C ARG A 11 76.74 34.74 51.45
N SER A 12 76.21 35.90 51.86
CA SER A 12 76.54 37.21 51.27
C SER A 12 77.93 37.73 51.65
N LEU A 13 78.53 37.21 52.73
CA LEU A 13 79.89 37.54 53.17
C LEU A 13 80.99 36.69 52.50
N ARG A 14 80.64 35.72 51.64
CA ARG A 14 81.64 34.92 50.90
C ARG A 14 82.13 35.70 49.68
N PRO A 15 83.44 35.77 49.41
CA PRO A 15 83.94 36.43 48.21
C PRO A 15 83.35 35.78 46.96
N HIS A 16 82.84 36.62 46.06
CA HIS A 16 82.27 36.22 44.77
C HIS A 16 83.40 35.82 43.81
N THR A 17 84.03 34.68 44.07
CA THR A 17 85.00 34.07 43.18
C THR A 17 84.28 33.37 42.02
N THR A 18 84.96 33.26 40.88
CA THR A 18 84.44 32.55 39.69
C THR A 18 84.01 31.11 40.00
N SER A 19 84.69 30.45 40.95
CA SER A 19 84.32 29.10 41.43
C SER A 19 83.00 29.09 42.21
N ASN A 20 82.79 30.05 43.13
CA ASN A 20 81.57 30.13 43.93
C ASN A 20 80.32 30.44 43.08
N VAL A 21 80.47 31.25 42.03
CA VAL A 21 79.39 31.54 41.09
C VAL A 21 79.03 30.30 40.26
N ARG A 22 80.04 29.58 39.75
CA ARG A 22 79.83 28.32 39.01
C ARG A 22 79.14 27.25 39.85
N GLU A 23 79.55 27.08 41.11
CA GLU A 23 78.88 26.15 42.03
C GLU A 23 77.42 26.54 42.33
N ASN A 24 77.15 27.82 42.55
CA ASN A 24 75.77 28.27 42.77
C ASN A 24 74.90 28.10 41.53
N ALA A 25 75.43 28.38 40.34
CA ALA A 25 74.75 28.13 39.08
C ALA A 25 74.47 26.63 38.87
N ARG A 26 75.42 25.76 39.21
CA ARG A 26 75.24 24.29 39.19
C ARG A 26 74.13 23.85 40.14
N ARG A 27 74.16 24.29 41.41
CA ARG A 27 73.12 23.97 42.40
C ARG A 27 71.75 24.50 41.99
N GLN A 28 71.67 25.67 41.35
CA GLN A 28 70.42 26.19 40.82
C GLN A 28 69.88 25.32 39.69
N ARG A 29 70.73 24.89 38.75
CA ARG A 29 70.34 23.95 37.68
C ARG A 29 69.85 22.62 38.26
N GLU A 30 70.56 22.05 39.22
CA GLU A 30 70.15 20.81 39.90
C GLU A 30 68.77 20.95 40.58
N ARG A 31 68.49 22.09 41.23
CA ARG A 31 67.17 22.37 41.82
C ARG A 31 66.07 22.50 40.78
N LEU A 32 66.34 23.10 39.62
CA LEU A 32 65.38 23.23 38.53
C LEU A 32 65.06 21.86 37.93
N LEU A 33 66.08 21.03 37.69
CA LEU A 33 65.91 19.65 37.21
C LEU A 33 65.12 18.80 38.22
N ALA A 34 65.43 18.91 39.52
CA ALA A 34 64.69 18.20 40.56
C ALA A 34 63.23 18.66 40.64
N ARG A 35 62.96 19.95 40.44
CA ARG A 35 61.59 20.48 40.37
C ARG A 35 60.85 20.00 39.12
N GLN A 36 61.53 19.94 37.97
CA GLN A 36 60.96 19.39 36.73
C GLN A 36 60.61 17.91 36.89
N ALA A 37 61.53 17.10 37.42
CA ALA A 37 61.27 15.69 37.70
C ALA A 37 60.10 15.48 38.68
N ALA A 38 59.98 16.33 39.70
CA ALA A 38 58.84 16.29 40.63
C ALA A 38 57.51 16.66 39.94
N LEU A 39 57.52 17.64 39.02
CA LEU A 39 56.33 18.01 38.24
C LEU A 39 55.93 16.91 37.24
N GLU A 40 56.89 16.28 36.58
CA GLU A 40 56.66 15.14 35.68
C GLU A 40 56.08 13.94 36.44
N ALA A 41 56.60 13.65 37.63
CA ALA A 41 56.06 12.61 38.50
C ALA A 41 54.62 12.88 38.94
N LEU A 42 54.25 14.15 39.14
CA LEU A 42 52.86 14.55 39.44
C LEU A 42 51.97 14.56 38.20
N ALA A 43 52.52 14.83 37.02
CA ALA A 43 51.78 14.88 35.76
C ALA A 43 51.39 13.49 35.23
N GLY A 44 52.23 12.47 35.45
CA GLY A 44 51.96 11.09 35.00
C GLY A 44 50.57 10.56 35.40
N PRO A 45 50.21 10.58 36.70
CA PRO A 45 48.88 10.16 37.16
C PRO A 45 47.73 10.98 36.56
N ILE A 46 47.95 12.27 36.29
CA ILE A 46 46.94 13.14 35.66
C ILE A 46 46.72 12.69 34.22
N HIS A 47 47.78 12.47 33.45
CA HIS A 47 47.68 11.99 32.07
C HIS A 47 47.02 10.61 31.99
N GLU A 48 47.38 9.69 32.88
CA GLU A 48 46.70 8.39 32.96
C GLU A 48 45.21 8.51 33.29
N ALA A 49 44.83 9.45 34.17
CA ALA A 49 43.43 9.71 34.48
C ALA A 49 42.69 10.32 33.28
N THR A 50 43.29 11.25 32.55
CA THR A 50 42.69 11.84 31.34
C THR A 50 42.49 10.79 30.25
N ASP A 51 43.44 9.87 30.07
CA ASP A 51 43.30 8.79 29.09
C ASP A 51 42.17 7.82 29.46
N LYS A 52 42.02 7.52 30.75
CA LYS A 52 40.92 6.69 31.26
C LYS A 52 39.57 7.39 31.05
N LEU A 53 39.49 8.69 31.32
CA LEU A 53 38.28 9.49 31.09
C LEU A 53 37.91 9.53 29.60
N PHE A 54 38.88 9.77 28.71
CA PHE A 54 38.65 9.79 27.27
C PHE A 54 38.13 8.44 26.76
N LYS A 55 38.69 7.32 27.24
CA LYS A 55 38.19 5.98 26.93
C LYS A 55 36.75 5.81 27.41
N LEU A 56 36.42 6.25 28.62
CA LEU A 56 35.06 6.18 29.16
C LEU A 56 34.09 7.01 28.33
N GLU A 57 34.44 8.24 27.96
CA GLU A 57 33.61 9.09 27.09
C GLU A 57 33.34 8.42 25.75
N ALA A 58 34.35 7.84 25.12
CA ALA A 58 34.18 7.08 23.88
C ALA A 58 33.22 5.89 24.06
N THR A 59 33.32 5.16 25.17
CA THR A 59 32.37 4.07 25.45
C THR A 59 30.96 4.58 25.70
N VAL A 60 30.78 5.68 26.43
CA VAL A 60 29.47 6.29 26.69
C VAL A 60 28.84 6.78 25.39
N ALA A 61 29.60 7.49 24.55
CA ALA A 61 29.14 7.95 23.24
C ALA A 61 28.73 6.78 22.34
N SER A 62 29.53 5.70 22.29
CA SER A 62 29.19 4.51 21.50
C SER A 62 27.91 3.83 22.00
N ARG A 63 27.73 3.73 23.33
CA ARG A 63 26.52 3.17 23.96
C ARG A 63 25.30 4.04 23.71
N ALA A 64 25.45 5.37 23.67
CA ALA A 64 24.37 6.29 23.37
C ALA A 64 23.93 6.22 21.89
N GLN A 65 24.87 6.01 20.96
CA GLN A 65 24.57 5.91 19.53
C GLN A 65 23.98 4.56 19.10
N ALA A 66 24.36 3.46 19.76
CA ALA A 66 23.88 2.12 19.44
C ALA A 66 22.34 1.98 19.40
N PRO A 67 21.56 2.46 20.39
CA PRO A 67 20.10 2.36 20.36
C PRO A 67 19.49 3.24 19.26
N LEU A 68 20.05 4.43 19.01
CA LEU A 68 19.57 5.32 17.94
C LEU A 68 19.67 4.65 16.57
N LYS A 69 20.83 4.06 16.25
CA LYS A 69 21.03 3.28 15.02
C LYS A 69 20.09 2.08 14.93
N LYS A 70 19.74 1.45 16.07
CA LYS A 70 18.78 0.35 16.11
C LYS A 70 17.36 0.84 15.81
N ILE A 71 16.96 1.98 16.38
CA ILE A 71 15.67 2.62 16.12
C ILE A 71 15.54 2.95 14.63
N GLU A 72 16.53 3.64 14.05
CA GLU A 72 16.52 3.99 12.62
C GLU A 72 16.35 2.77 11.70
N ARG A 73 17.03 1.65 11.99
CA ARG A 73 16.89 0.41 11.22
C ARG A 73 15.49 -0.19 11.34
N LEU A 74 14.90 -0.14 12.53
CA LEU A 74 13.54 -0.63 12.77
C LEU A 74 12.51 0.24 12.04
N GLU A 75 12.67 1.56 12.06
CA GLU A 75 11.82 2.50 11.32
C GLU A 75 11.90 2.26 9.82
N GLN A 76 13.10 2.15 9.25
CA GLN A 76 13.27 1.82 7.83
C GLN A 76 12.63 0.48 7.45
N THR A 77 12.74 -0.53 8.33
CA THR A 77 12.13 -1.86 8.10
C THR A 77 10.61 -1.78 8.16
N ARG A 78 10.05 -1.07 9.15
CA ARG A 78 8.61 -0.81 9.28
C ARG A 78 8.08 -0.10 8.05
N ASP A 79 8.73 0.98 7.63
CA ASP A 79 8.25 1.82 6.52
C ASP A 79 8.28 1.06 5.19
N ARG A 80 9.31 0.23 4.97
CA ARG A 80 9.35 -0.69 3.81
C ARG A 80 8.21 -1.69 3.84
N ARG A 81 7.89 -2.24 5.01
CA ARG A 81 6.78 -3.21 5.15
C ARG A 81 5.43 -2.55 4.93
N ILE A 82 5.21 -1.35 5.45
CA ILE A 82 4.00 -0.56 5.21
C ILE A 82 3.82 -0.30 3.71
N LYS A 83 4.87 0.14 3.01
CA LYS A 83 4.81 0.38 1.56
C LYS A 83 4.45 -0.87 0.77
N LYS A 84 5.08 -2.01 1.06
CA LYS A 84 4.74 -3.29 0.41
C LYS A 84 3.28 -3.68 0.63
N ILE A 85 2.79 -3.56 1.86
CA ILE A 85 1.40 -3.84 2.18
C ILE A 85 0.47 -2.91 1.39
N GLN A 86 0.77 -1.61 1.34
CA GLN A 86 -0.02 -0.64 0.57
C GLN A 86 -0.06 -0.99 -0.92
N GLU A 87 1.08 -1.34 -1.52
CA GLU A 87 1.18 -1.77 -2.92
C GLU A 87 0.39 -3.06 -3.17
N GLU A 88 0.49 -4.06 -2.30
CA GLU A 88 -0.25 -5.32 -2.39
C GLU A 88 -1.78 -5.10 -2.30
N TYR A 89 -2.24 -4.29 -1.35
CA TYR A 89 -3.67 -3.99 -1.23
C TYR A 89 -4.19 -3.11 -2.36
N ALA A 90 -3.40 -2.14 -2.82
CA ALA A 90 -3.75 -1.33 -4.00
C ALA A 90 -3.89 -2.21 -5.25
N ALA A 91 -2.99 -3.18 -5.45
CA ALA A 91 -3.07 -4.14 -6.54
C ALA A 91 -4.34 -5.02 -6.43
N LYS A 92 -4.65 -5.54 -5.24
CA LYS A 92 -5.88 -6.33 -5.00
C LYS A 92 -7.15 -5.52 -5.24
N ILE A 93 -7.19 -4.27 -4.79
CA ILE A 93 -8.32 -3.39 -5.03
C ILE A 93 -8.50 -3.16 -6.54
N ALA A 94 -7.41 -2.90 -7.27
CA ALA A 94 -7.46 -2.71 -8.72
C ALA A 94 -7.89 -4.00 -9.47
N GLU A 95 -7.46 -5.17 -9.01
CA GLU A 95 -7.88 -6.46 -9.55
C GLU A 95 -9.38 -6.69 -9.35
N ILE A 96 -9.87 -6.51 -8.12
CA ILE A 96 -11.30 -6.62 -7.80
C ILE A 96 -12.12 -5.59 -8.59
N GLN A 97 -11.64 -4.36 -8.75
CA GLN A 97 -12.32 -3.35 -9.57
C GLN A 97 -12.45 -3.80 -11.03
N ARG A 98 -11.39 -4.36 -11.61
CA ARG A 98 -11.45 -4.92 -12.98
C ARG A 98 -12.39 -6.11 -13.08
N GLU A 99 -12.40 -7.01 -12.08
CA GLU A 99 -13.33 -8.14 -12.04
C GLU A 99 -14.78 -7.66 -11.94
N MET A 100 -15.04 -6.64 -11.12
CA MET A 100 -16.37 -6.03 -10.99
C MET A 100 -16.80 -5.36 -12.30
N GLU A 101 -15.95 -4.53 -12.91
CA GLU A 101 -16.23 -3.89 -14.20
C GLU A 101 -16.51 -4.93 -15.30
N ALA A 102 -15.73 -6.02 -15.34
CA ALA A 102 -15.96 -7.12 -16.27
C ALA A 102 -17.26 -7.89 -15.99
N GLY A 103 -17.67 -8.01 -14.73
CA GLY A 103 -18.90 -8.70 -14.32
C GLY A 103 -20.17 -7.86 -14.45
N THR A 104 -20.08 -6.53 -14.45
CA THR A 104 -21.27 -5.66 -14.40
C THR A 104 -21.85 -5.30 -15.77
N GLU A 105 -21.11 -5.42 -16.87
CA GLU A 105 -21.56 -4.89 -18.16
C GLU A 105 -22.11 -5.95 -19.14
N THR A 106 -21.92 -7.24 -18.88
CA THR A 106 -22.33 -8.27 -19.83
C THR A 106 -22.92 -9.48 -19.15
N LEU A 107 -24.18 -9.82 -19.52
CA LEU A 107 -24.74 -11.16 -19.31
C LEU A 107 -23.68 -12.18 -19.68
N THR A 108 -23.44 -13.14 -18.79
CA THR A 108 -22.55 -14.27 -19.09
C THR A 108 -23.05 -14.99 -20.35
N PRO A 109 -22.17 -15.66 -21.12
CA PRO A 109 -22.60 -16.36 -22.33
C PRO A 109 -23.72 -17.36 -22.05
N GLN A 110 -23.70 -18.03 -20.89
CA GLN A 110 -24.77 -18.93 -20.44
C GLN A 110 -26.09 -18.21 -20.18
N GLU A 111 -26.06 -17.05 -19.52
CA GLU A 111 -27.27 -16.25 -19.30
C GLU A 111 -27.84 -15.71 -20.63
N ARG A 112 -26.98 -15.33 -21.59
CA ARG A 112 -27.43 -14.93 -22.94
C ARG A 112 -28.09 -16.08 -23.69
N GLU A 113 -27.53 -17.29 -23.59
CA GLU A 113 -28.14 -18.48 -24.20
C GLU A 113 -29.50 -18.78 -23.59
N GLN A 114 -29.62 -18.72 -22.25
CA GLN A 114 -30.88 -18.89 -21.54
C GLN A 114 -31.91 -17.80 -21.88
N GLU A 115 -31.49 -16.54 -21.95
CA GLU A 115 -32.36 -15.44 -22.40
C GLU A 115 -32.85 -15.72 -23.82
N SER A 116 -31.96 -16.12 -24.73
CA SER A 116 -32.34 -16.42 -26.11
C SER A 116 -33.29 -17.61 -26.23
N SER A 117 -33.13 -18.65 -25.40
CA SER A 117 -34.06 -19.79 -25.38
C SER A 117 -35.42 -19.39 -24.83
N LEU A 118 -35.45 -18.61 -23.74
CA LEU A 118 -36.70 -18.10 -23.17
C LEU A 118 -37.45 -17.17 -24.13
N LEU A 119 -36.73 -16.31 -24.86
CA LEU A 119 -37.33 -15.46 -25.90
C LEU A 119 -37.94 -16.28 -27.03
N ARG A 120 -37.28 -17.38 -27.44
CA ARG A 120 -37.84 -18.32 -28.44
C ARG A 120 -39.06 -19.05 -27.91
N GLU A 121 -39.01 -19.57 -26.68
CA GLU A 121 -40.16 -20.22 -26.04
C GLU A 121 -41.36 -19.29 -25.90
N TYR A 122 -41.09 -18.02 -25.54
CA TYR A 122 -42.10 -16.98 -25.47
C TYR A 122 -42.72 -16.67 -26.84
N ALA A 123 -41.89 -16.52 -27.88
CA ALA A 123 -42.37 -16.34 -29.24
C ALA A 123 -43.22 -17.54 -29.69
N GLU A 124 -42.80 -18.77 -29.36
CA GLU A 124 -43.56 -19.98 -29.68
C GLU A 124 -44.91 -20.00 -28.98
N ALA A 125 -44.96 -19.62 -27.70
CA ALA A 125 -46.20 -19.55 -26.94
C ALA A 125 -47.17 -18.53 -27.55
N ILE A 126 -46.68 -17.35 -27.96
CA ILE A 126 -47.49 -16.34 -28.66
C ILE A 126 -48.04 -16.90 -29.99
N VAL A 127 -47.18 -17.53 -30.79
CA VAL A 127 -47.62 -18.10 -32.08
C VAL A 127 -48.63 -19.22 -31.88
N LYS A 128 -48.38 -20.14 -30.93
CA LYS A 128 -49.32 -21.22 -30.57
C LYS A 128 -50.66 -20.66 -30.11
N PHE A 129 -50.66 -19.66 -29.23
CA PHE A 129 -51.87 -18.98 -28.77
C PHE A 129 -52.62 -18.31 -29.93
N SER A 130 -51.91 -17.66 -30.84
CA SER A 130 -52.51 -16.97 -32.00
C SER A 130 -53.15 -17.91 -33.03
N ARG A 131 -52.88 -19.22 -32.97
CA ARG A 131 -53.55 -20.23 -33.79
C ARG A 131 -54.89 -20.65 -33.20
N SER A 132 -55.04 -20.59 -31.88
CA SER A 132 -56.26 -21.01 -31.16
C SER A 132 -57.16 -19.85 -30.73
N ALA A 133 -56.61 -18.65 -30.62
CA ALA A 133 -57.28 -17.49 -30.05
C ALA A 133 -56.89 -16.18 -30.77
N SER A 134 -57.74 -15.17 -30.63
CA SER A 134 -57.61 -13.88 -31.31
C SER A 134 -56.67 -12.93 -30.57
N ALA A 135 -56.14 -11.93 -31.29
CA ALA A 135 -55.28 -10.90 -30.68
C ALA A 135 -56.00 -10.07 -29.59
N SER A 136 -57.33 -10.02 -29.58
CA SER A 136 -58.13 -9.40 -28.51
C SER A 136 -58.14 -10.19 -27.21
N GLU A 137 -57.93 -11.51 -27.27
CA GLU A 137 -57.85 -12.39 -26.09
C GLU A 137 -56.40 -12.48 -25.56
N LEU A 138 -55.41 -12.33 -26.45
CA LEU A 138 -53.99 -12.23 -26.07
C LEU A 138 -53.67 -10.90 -25.35
N ALA A 139 -54.30 -9.81 -25.77
CA ALA A 139 -54.08 -8.47 -25.23
C ALA A 139 -54.22 -8.36 -23.70
N PRO A 140 -55.31 -8.82 -23.06
CA PRO A 140 -55.44 -8.78 -21.60
C PRO A 140 -54.47 -9.72 -20.88
N LEU A 141 -54.05 -10.84 -21.49
CA LEU A 141 -53.08 -11.78 -20.89
C LEU A 141 -51.67 -11.18 -20.82
N LEU A 142 -51.29 -10.37 -21.80
CA LEU A 142 -50.00 -9.70 -21.86
C LEU A 142 -50.03 -8.28 -21.26
N GLY A 143 -51.20 -7.79 -20.85
CA GLY A 143 -51.36 -6.43 -20.33
C GLY A 143 -51.12 -5.32 -21.36
N VAL A 144 -51.32 -5.61 -22.65
CA VAL A 144 -51.05 -4.69 -23.78
C VAL A 144 -52.31 -4.39 -24.57
N SER A 145 -52.27 -3.36 -25.43
CA SER A 145 -53.40 -3.08 -26.33
C SER A 145 -53.55 -4.15 -27.42
N THR A 146 -54.74 -4.27 -28.00
CA THR A 146 -55.00 -5.21 -29.11
C THR A 146 -54.15 -4.94 -30.35
N ARG A 147 -53.73 -3.69 -30.57
CA ARG A 147 -52.81 -3.32 -31.67
C ARG A 147 -51.39 -3.80 -31.39
N GLU A 148 -50.93 -3.70 -30.14
CA GLU A 148 -49.62 -4.19 -29.72
C GLU A 148 -49.57 -5.71 -29.69
N ALA A 149 -50.63 -6.38 -29.22
CA ALA A 149 -50.79 -7.82 -29.32
C ALA A 149 -50.64 -8.33 -30.77
N LYS A 150 -51.26 -7.66 -31.74
CA LYS A 150 -51.10 -7.99 -33.17
C LYS A 150 -49.65 -7.81 -33.64
N LYS A 151 -48.97 -6.74 -33.22
CA LYS A 151 -47.56 -6.51 -33.53
C LYS A 151 -46.67 -7.59 -32.93
N LEU A 152 -46.89 -7.96 -31.67
CA LEU A 152 -46.15 -9.02 -30.99
C LEU A 152 -46.34 -10.39 -31.65
N ILE A 153 -47.56 -10.71 -32.11
CA ILE A 153 -47.80 -11.94 -32.89
C ILE A 153 -47.01 -11.91 -34.22
N MET A 154 -47.00 -10.79 -34.93
CA MET A 154 -46.22 -10.66 -36.16
C MET A 154 -44.72 -10.80 -35.91
N GLN A 155 -44.23 -10.16 -34.83
CA GLN A 155 -42.82 -10.20 -34.45
C GLN A 155 -42.41 -11.62 -34.03
N ALA A 156 -43.20 -12.29 -33.19
CA ALA A 156 -42.96 -13.68 -32.80
C ALA A 156 -42.96 -14.64 -33.99
N LYS A 157 -43.82 -14.42 -35.00
CA LYS A 157 -43.80 -15.20 -36.25
C LYS A 157 -42.52 -14.93 -37.06
N ALA A 158 -42.07 -13.68 -37.14
CA ALA A 158 -40.85 -13.31 -37.82
C ALA A 158 -39.61 -13.89 -37.13
N ASP A 159 -39.53 -13.81 -35.80
CA ASP A 159 -38.42 -14.31 -34.98
C ASP A 159 -38.26 -15.83 -35.08
N LEU A 160 -39.36 -16.56 -35.29
CA LEU A 160 -39.37 -18.01 -35.50
C LEU A 160 -39.27 -18.42 -36.98
N GLY A 161 -39.21 -17.47 -37.91
CA GLY A 161 -39.21 -17.76 -39.35
C GLY A 161 -40.51 -18.42 -39.86
N VAL A 162 -41.60 -18.34 -39.09
CA VAL A 162 -42.91 -18.87 -39.48
C VAL A 162 -43.57 -17.88 -40.42
N ALA A 163 -43.17 -17.92 -41.71
CA ALA A 163 -43.86 -17.19 -42.76
C ALA A 163 -45.34 -17.59 -42.78
N ASN A 164 -46.23 -16.59 -42.92
CA ASN A 164 -47.67 -16.77 -43.01
C ASN A 164 -48.03 -17.84 -44.06
N VAL A 165 -48.25 -19.07 -43.62
CA VAL A 165 -48.97 -20.07 -44.40
C VAL A 165 -50.44 -19.66 -44.32
N ALA A 166 -50.88 -18.95 -45.35
CA ALA A 166 -52.28 -18.74 -45.63
C ALA A 166 -52.93 -20.12 -45.86
N GLU A 167 -53.89 -20.47 -45.01
CA GLU A 167 -54.79 -21.59 -45.30
C GLU A 167 -55.59 -21.31 -46.57
N PRO A 168 -55.75 -22.30 -47.46
CA PRO A 168 -56.49 -22.14 -48.70
C PRO A 168 -57.99 -22.07 -48.44
N ALA A 169 -58.64 -21.18 -49.18
CA ALA A 169 -60.08 -21.00 -49.22
C ALA A 169 -60.83 -22.33 -49.46
N ALA A 170 -61.65 -22.73 -48.49
CA ALA A 170 -62.71 -23.70 -48.72
C ALA A 170 -63.82 -23.03 -49.54
N ARG A 171 -64.04 -23.60 -50.72
CA ARG A 171 -64.96 -23.17 -51.76
C ARG A 171 -66.41 -23.21 -51.29
N SER A 172 -67.14 -22.16 -51.63
CA SER A 172 -68.59 -22.15 -51.78
C SER A 172 -69.02 -23.11 -52.90
N SER A 173 -70.01 -23.98 -52.62
CA SER A 173 -70.84 -24.58 -53.67
C SER A 173 -72.30 -24.68 -53.19
N ASP A 174 -73.09 -23.81 -53.80
CA ASP A 174 -74.45 -23.99 -54.29
C ASP A 174 -75.62 -24.34 -53.36
N ALA A 175 -76.50 -23.35 -53.28
CA ALA A 175 -77.92 -23.49 -53.08
C ALA A 175 -78.56 -24.39 -54.15
N GLN A 176 -79.36 -25.36 -53.70
CA GLN A 176 -80.44 -25.92 -54.51
C GLN A 176 -81.78 -25.64 -53.81
N SER A 177 -82.65 -24.97 -54.55
CA SER A 177 -83.99 -24.57 -54.16
C SER A 177 -85.04 -25.45 -54.86
N VAL A 178 -85.95 -26.00 -54.05
CA VAL A 178 -87.37 -26.37 -54.29
C VAL A 178 -87.70 -27.48 -55.32
N PRO A 179 -88.85 -28.20 -55.24
CA PRO A 179 -90.22 -27.65 -55.24
C PRO A 179 -91.23 -28.26 -54.24
N ALA A 180 -92.40 -27.61 -54.17
CA ALA A 180 -93.61 -28.02 -53.47
C ALA A 180 -94.55 -28.85 -54.38
N ALA A 181 -95.33 -29.75 -53.77
CA ALA A 181 -96.65 -30.32 -54.17
C ALA A 181 -96.85 -31.61 -53.32
N SER A 182 -97.98 -31.94 -52.69
CA SER A 182 -99.40 -31.54 -52.80
C SER A 182 -100.08 -31.59 -51.43
#